data_AF-A0A1H8KEG6-F1
#
_entry.id   AF-A0A1H8KEG6-F1
#
_cell.length_a   1.000
_cell.length_b   1.000
_cell.length_c   1.000
_cell.angle_alpha   90.00
_cell.angle_beta   90.00
_cell.angle_gamma   90.00
#
_symmetry.space_group_name_H-M   'P 1'
#
loop_
_entity.id
_entity.type
_entity.pdbx_description
1 polymer ?
#
loop_
_entity_poly.entity_id
_entity_poly.type
_entity_poly.pdbx_seq_one_letter_code
_entity_poly.pdbx_strand_id
1 'polypeptide(L)'
;MTIDIYQPTPNDTLSLEEYALYNLIMAYRAENGLAPIALSQALTATAGRHAEDTTQNIWATGLDLPEGTNLHSWSDAPYFADHRDPEIMWEAPERIGTGFTGNGYEISVSIGDDGTIQQALALWQGSGPHNAVILNQDVWGQVKFKAMGVGIDRLASGETILHVWFSDTADTAPPELHGSQKDDRIDGTGFSDLILGLKGADILKGGGGRDLLDGGKGRDVLTGGDGPDTFRFADFGGDRLTDFTAADQIALKRSVFSALGATVEDSEFRLAGARDADDHLIYQARTGKLFYDANGDGAGGMTLIAILDGAPDLSASDFLMV
;
A
#
# COMPACT_ATOMS: atom_id res chain seq x y z
N MET A 1 -22.89 -3.08 -18.57
CA MET A 1 -21.86 -2.87 -17.55
C MET A 1 -22.54 -2.88 -16.20
N THR A 2 -22.14 -3.83 -15.36
CA THR A 2 -22.58 -4.01 -13.97
C THR A 2 -21.82 -3.06 -13.05
N ILE A 3 -20.57 -2.74 -13.39
CA ILE A 3 -19.72 -1.77 -12.69
C ILE A 3 -19.30 -0.63 -13.62
N ASP A 4 -19.07 0.55 -13.04
CA ASP A 4 -18.50 1.72 -13.73
C ASP A 4 -17.00 1.79 -13.45
N ILE A 5 -16.20 1.40 -14.44
CA ILE A 5 -14.73 1.32 -14.33
C ILE A 5 -14.04 2.69 -14.25
N TYR A 6 -14.76 3.79 -14.44
CA TYR A 6 -14.20 5.13 -14.32
C TYR A 6 -14.37 5.72 -12.90
N GLN A 7 -15.13 5.06 -12.03
CA GLN A 7 -15.33 5.47 -10.65
C GLN A 7 -14.44 4.67 -9.70
N PRO A 8 -14.11 5.21 -8.51
CA PRO A 8 -13.39 4.47 -7.49
C PRO A 8 -14.13 3.19 -7.07
N THR A 9 -13.39 2.10 -6.92
CA THR A 9 -13.92 0.80 -6.47
C THR A 9 -13.21 0.33 -5.20
N PRO A 10 -13.74 -0.67 -4.48
CA PRO A 10 -13.03 -1.27 -3.35
C PRO A 10 -11.67 -1.87 -3.70
N ASN A 11 -11.45 -2.26 -4.96
CA ASN A 11 -10.16 -2.80 -5.44
C ASN A 11 -9.17 -1.69 -5.86
N ASP A 12 -9.41 -0.41 -5.55
CA ASP A 12 -8.44 0.67 -5.79
C ASP A 12 -7.26 0.66 -4.79
N THR A 13 -7.34 -0.12 -3.71
CA THR A 13 -6.31 -0.29 -2.67
C THR A 13 -5.57 -1.61 -2.78
N LEU A 14 -4.41 -1.75 -2.12
CA LEU A 14 -3.61 -2.98 -2.17
C LEU A 14 -3.96 -3.92 -1.01
N SER A 15 -4.51 -5.08 -1.32
CA SER A 15 -4.73 -6.16 -0.36
C SER A 15 -3.44 -6.90 0.00
N LEU A 16 -3.44 -7.61 1.14
CA LEU A 16 -2.31 -8.47 1.53
C LEU A 16 -2.00 -9.57 0.51
N GLU A 17 -3.00 -10.05 -0.23
CA GLU A 17 -2.79 -11.08 -1.26
C GLU A 17 -2.13 -10.51 -2.52
N GLU A 18 -2.59 -9.34 -2.97
CA GLU A 18 -1.95 -8.61 -4.08
C GLU A 18 -0.52 -8.21 -3.71
N TYR A 19 -0.29 -7.78 -2.48
CA TYR A 19 1.04 -7.48 -1.96
C TYR A 19 1.95 -8.72 -1.90
N ALA A 20 1.40 -9.87 -1.48
CA ALA A 20 2.13 -11.13 -1.52
C ALA A 20 2.49 -11.54 -2.95
N LEU A 21 1.61 -11.33 -3.93
CA LEU A 21 1.91 -11.57 -5.33
C LEU A 21 2.99 -10.62 -5.87
N TYR A 22 2.91 -9.33 -5.55
CA TYR A 22 3.96 -8.36 -5.86
C TYR A 22 5.33 -8.86 -5.35
N ASN A 23 5.40 -9.28 -4.08
CA ASN A 23 6.62 -9.79 -3.48
C ASN A 23 7.13 -11.08 -4.14
N LEU A 24 6.25 -11.99 -4.56
CA LEU A 24 6.64 -13.17 -5.34
C LEU A 24 7.28 -12.80 -6.68
N ILE A 25 6.70 -11.83 -7.39
CA ILE A 25 7.25 -11.35 -8.67
C ILE A 25 8.60 -10.66 -8.43
N MET A 26 8.72 -9.81 -7.39
CA MET A 26 9.98 -9.15 -7.04
C MET A 26 11.07 -10.14 -6.64
N ALA A 27 10.73 -11.19 -5.89
CA ALA A 27 11.67 -12.26 -5.53
C ALA A 27 12.17 -12.98 -6.78
N TYR A 28 11.28 -13.34 -7.70
CA TYR A 28 11.67 -13.96 -8.96
C TYR A 28 12.54 -13.04 -9.84
N ARG A 29 12.23 -11.74 -9.88
CA ARG A 29 13.09 -10.74 -10.54
C ARG A 29 14.48 -10.67 -9.90
N ALA A 30 14.56 -10.65 -8.58
CA ALA A 30 15.81 -10.60 -7.84
C ALA A 30 16.69 -11.85 -8.07
N GLU A 31 16.09 -13.05 -8.12
CA GLU A 31 16.78 -14.30 -8.50
C GLU A 31 17.41 -14.23 -9.89
N ASN A 32 16.86 -13.39 -10.77
CA ASN A 32 17.36 -13.15 -12.13
C ASN A 32 18.21 -11.86 -12.23
N GLY A 33 18.62 -11.28 -11.10
CA GLY A 33 19.52 -10.13 -11.04
C GLY A 33 18.90 -8.80 -11.45
N LEU A 34 17.57 -8.70 -11.43
CA LEU A 34 16.84 -7.47 -11.75
C LEU A 34 16.53 -6.67 -10.49
N ALA A 35 16.52 -5.35 -10.64
CA ALA A 35 16.08 -4.44 -9.58
C ALA A 35 14.56 -4.57 -9.34
N PRO A 36 14.11 -4.33 -8.09
CA PRO A 36 12.70 -4.26 -7.78
C PRO A 36 12.05 -3.05 -8.47
N ILE A 37 10.73 -3.11 -8.63
CA ILE A 37 9.90 -2.05 -9.23
C ILE A 37 8.99 -1.51 -8.13
N ALA A 38 8.82 -0.19 -8.02
CA ALA A 38 7.97 0.40 -7.01
C ALA A 38 6.49 0.07 -7.27
N LEU A 39 5.72 -0.15 -6.20
CA LEU A 39 4.27 -0.18 -6.27
C LEU A 39 3.74 1.23 -6.55
N SER A 40 2.78 1.34 -7.46
CA SER A 40 2.12 2.59 -7.82
C SER A 40 0.67 2.56 -7.39
N GLN A 41 0.22 3.62 -6.73
CA GLN A 41 -1.17 3.78 -6.33
C GLN A 41 -2.09 3.78 -7.56
N ALA A 42 -1.80 4.62 -8.55
CA ALA A 42 -2.68 4.77 -9.69
C ALA A 42 -2.67 3.54 -10.62
N LEU A 43 -1.53 2.85 -10.75
CA LEU A 43 -1.43 1.62 -11.52
C LEU A 43 -2.05 0.42 -10.77
N THR A 44 -1.99 0.40 -9.44
CA THR A 44 -2.74 -0.57 -8.61
C THR A 44 -4.24 -0.39 -8.78
N ALA A 45 -4.76 0.85 -8.72
CA ALA A 45 -6.16 1.12 -9.04
C ALA A 45 -6.53 0.70 -10.47
N THR A 46 -5.63 0.90 -11.44
CA THR A 46 -5.86 0.46 -12.82
C THR A 46 -6.01 -1.06 -12.88
N ALA A 47 -5.11 -1.79 -12.22
CA ALA A 47 -5.13 -3.25 -12.18
C ALA A 47 -6.38 -3.79 -11.46
N GLY A 48 -6.74 -3.22 -10.30
CA GLY A 48 -7.91 -3.62 -9.53
C GLY A 48 -9.21 -3.41 -10.30
N ARG A 49 -9.39 -2.24 -10.92
CA ARG A 49 -10.55 -1.97 -11.78
C ARG A 49 -10.58 -2.87 -13.01
N HIS A 50 -9.44 -3.22 -13.58
CA HIS A 50 -9.40 -4.19 -14.69
C HIS A 50 -9.85 -5.58 -14.25
N ALA A 51 -9.47 -5.98 -13.03
CA ALA A 51 -9.85 -7.27 -12.49
C ALA A 51 -11.36 -7.33 -12.26
N GLU A 52 -11.94 -6.29 -11.65
CA GLU A 52 -13.40 -6.16 -11.51
C GLU A 52 -14.10 -6.07 -12.88
N ASP A 53 -13.53 -5.35 -13.86
CA ASP A 53 -14.12 -5.24 -15.20
C ASP A 53 -14.19 -6.62 -15.88
N THR A 54 -13.12 -7.40 -15.70
CA THR A 54 -13.03 -8.75 -16.25
C THR A 54 -14.11 -9.66 -15.66
N THR A 55 -14.27 -9.67 -14.34
CA THR A 55 -15.25 -10.54 -13.68
C THR A 55 -16.69 -10.02 -13.83
N GLN A 56 -16.92 -8.72 -13.68
CA GLN A 56 -18.27 -8.14 -13.54
C GLN A 56 -18.87 -7.61 -14.84
N ASN A 57 -18.04 -7.26 -15.82
CA ASN A 57 -18.50 -6.75 -17.11
C ASN A 57 -18.21 -7.72 -18.25
N ILE A 58 -17.04 -8.36 -18.28
CA ILE A 58 -16.63 -9.22 -19.40
C ILE A 58 -17.12 -10.67 -19.24
N TRP A 59 -16.85 -11.28 -18.09
CA TRP A 59 -17.26 -12.67 -17.79
C TRP A 59 -18.70 -12.77 -17.29
N ALA A 60 -19.35 -11.64 -17.02
CA ALA A 60 -20.74 -11.62 -16.61
C ALA A 60 -21.63 -12.28 -17.66
N THR A 61 -22.53 -13.15 -17.19
CA THR A 61 -23.47 -13.86 -18.06
C THR A 61 -24.28 -12.90 -18.94
N GLY A 62 -24.31 -13.16 -20.25
CA GLY A 62 -25.12 -12.40 -21.22
C GLY A 62 -24.42 -11.21 -21.87
N LEU A 63 -23.10 -11.04 -21.68
CA LEU A 63 -22.31 -10.09 -22.45
C LEU A 63 -21.54 -10.82 -23.57
N ASP A 64 -21.85 -10.48 -24.83
CA ASP A 64 -21.10 -10.96 -25.98
C ASP A 64 -20.03 -9.93 -26.34
N LEU A 65 -18.77 -10.25 -26.03
CA LEU A 65 -17.65 -9.52 -26.62
C LEU A 65 -17.51 -9.89 -28.11
N PRO A 66 -16.96 -9.00 -28.94
CA PRO A 66 -16.61 -9.34 -30.31
C PRO A 66 -15.78 -10.63 -30.39
N GLU A 67 -16.04 -11.45 -31.41
CA GLU A 67 -15.28 -12.67 -31.65
C GLU A 67 -13.78 -12.36 -31.80
N GLY A 68 -12.92 -13.18 -31.18
CA GLY A 68 -11.47 -13.01 -31.21
C GLY A 68 -10.89 -12.06 -30.16
N THR A 69 -11.70 -11.64 -29.18
CA THR A 69 -11.25 -10.89 -28.01
C THR A 69 -10.39 -11.75 -27.07
N ASN A 70 -9.41 -11.10 -26.43
CA ASN A 70 -8.45 -11.70 -25.51
C ASN A 70 -8.85 -11.39 -24.04
N LEU A 71 -8.32 -12.16 -23.09
CA LEU A 71 -8.46 -11.95 -21.64
C LEU A 71 -7.92 -10.59 -21.15
N HIS A 72 -7.01 -9.98 -21.90
CA HIS A 72 -6.52 -8.62 -21.69
C HIS A 72 -7.58 -7.53 -21.99
N SER A 73 -8.73 -7.87 -22.56
CA SER A 73 -9.72 -6.86 -22.99
C SER A 73 -10.24 -5.99 -21.85
N TRP A 74 -10.72 -4.80 -22.20
CA TRP A 74 -11.58 -3.96 -21.38
C TRP A 74 -13.01 -3.98 -21.93
N SER A 75 -14.02 -3.84 -21.08
CA SER A 75 -15.42 -3.89 -21.47
C SER A 75 -15.86 -2.69 -22.33
N ASP A 76 -15.14 -1.58 -22.26
CA ASP A 76 -15.33 -0.38 -23.08
C ASP A 76 -14.43 -0.32 -24.32
N ALA A 77 -13.37 -1.15 -24.37
CA ALA A 77 -12.40 -1.19 -25.45
C ALA A 77 -11.83 -2.61 -25.61
N PRO A 78 -12.44 -3.45 -26.46
CA PRO A 78 -12.02 -4.84 -26.63
C PRO A 78 -10.63 -4.95 -27.28
N TYR A 79 -9.80 -5.85 -26.77
CA TYR A 79 -8.49 -6.14 -27.32
C TYR A 79 -8.47 -7.50 -28.00
N PHE A 80 -7.96 -7.54 -29.23
CA PHE A 80 -8.05 -8.71 -30.10
C PHE A 80 -6.75 -9.51 -30.11
N ALA A 81 -6.89 -10.84 -30.24
CA ALA A 81 -5.76 -11.77 -30.26
C ALA A 81 -4.82 -11.60 -31.47
N ASP A 82 -5.26 -10.88 -32.51
CA ASP A 82 -4.45 -10.53 -33.69
C ASP A 82 -3.58 -9.28 -33.47
N HIS A 83 -3.69 -8.62 -32.30
CA HIS A 83 -2.94 -7.43 -31.93
C HIS A 83 -3.07 -6.28 -32.95
N ARG A 84 -4.25 -6.13 -33.58
CA ARG A 84 -4.45 -5.09 -34.61
C ARG A 84 -4.53 -3.67 -34.06
N ASP A 85 -5.02 -3.51 -32.83
CA ASP A 85 -5.19 -2.22 -32.13
C ASP A 85 -4.56 -2.32 -30.72
N PRO A 86 -3.25 -2.55 -30.61
CA PRO A 86 -2.62 -2.75 -29.32
C PRO A 86 -2.78 -1.54 -28.41
N GLU A 87 -2.87 -0.30 -28.95
CA GLU A 87 -2.97 1.01 -28.24
C GLU A 87 -3.99 1.00 -27.10
N ILE A 88 -5.07 0.25 -27.27
CA ILE A 88 -6.13 0.07 -26.29
C ILE A 88 -5.62 -0.41 -24.92
N MET A 89 -4.57 -1.24 -24.92
CA MET A 89 -3.99 -1.83 -23.72
C MET A 89 -3.02 -0.89 -23.01
N TRP A 90 -1.97 -0.48 -23.72
CA TRP A 90 -0.98 0.46 -23.20
C TRP A 90 -1.53 1.83 -22.83
N GLU A 91 -2.57 2.35 -23.49
CA GLU A 91 -3.19 3.63 -23.10
C GLU A 91 -4.28 3.47 -22.01
N ALA A 92 -4.60 2.24 -21.58
CA ALA A 92 -5.65 2.01 -20.60
C ALA A 92 -5.47 2.78 -19.28
N PRO A 93 -4.27 2.86 -18.66
CA PRO A 93 -4.10 3.60 -17.41
C PRO A 93 -4.53 5.08 -17.52
N GLU A 94 -4.22 5.74 -18.64
CA GLU A 94 -4.64 7.13 -18.88
C GLU A 94 -6.15 7.23 -19.15
N ARG A 95 -6.70 6.25 -19.88
CA ARG A 95 -8.12 6.21 -20.26
C ARG A 95 -9.06 5.95 -19.08
N ILE A 96 -8.67 5.12 -18.12
CA ILE A 96 -9.52 4.69 -16.99
C ILE A 96 -9.64 5.76 -15.89
N GLY A 97 -8.78 6.79 -15.93
CA GLY A 97 -8.92 7.95 -15.05
C GLY A 97 -8.47 7.71 -13.61
N THR A 98 -7.52 6.80 -13.39
CA THR A 98 -6.90 6.52 -12.08
C THR A 98 -5.86 7.57 -11.66
N GLY A 99 -5.53 8.49 -12.57
CA GLY A 99 -4.48 9.50 -12.38
C GLY A 99 -3.10 9.05 -12.88
N PHE A 100 -2.97 7.83 -13.38
CA PHE A 100 -1.74 7.38 -14.04
C PHE A 100 -1.61 8.06 -15.43
N THR A 101 -0.41 8.52 -15.78
CA THR A 101 -0.18 9.42 -16.94
C THR A 101 0.79 8.84 -17.97
N GLY A 102 0.97 7.53 -17.96
CA GLY A 102 1.84 6.88 -18.91
C GLY A 102 1.30 5.51 -19.31
N ASN A 103 2.03 4.89 -20.23
CA ASN A 103 1.64 3.60 -20.76
C ASN A 103 1.75 2.48 -19.73
N GLY A 104 0.84 1.53 -19.79
CA GLY A 104 0.85 0.31 -18.98
C GLY A 104 1.08 -0.94 -19.82
N TYR A 105 1.72 -1.95 -19.25
CA TYR A 105 1.95 -3.23 -19.91
C TYR A 105 1.45 -4.33 -19.00
N GLU A 106 0.48 -5.08 -19.48
CA GLU A 106 -0.29 -6.01 -18.67
C GLU A 106 0.15 -7.46 -18.91
N ILE A 107 0.17 -8.24 -17.84
CA ILE A 107 0.06 -9.69 -17.91
C ILE A 107 -1.15 -10.13 -17.07
N SER A 108 -1.89 -11.11 -17.60
CA SER A 108 -3.12 -11.60 -16.97
C SER A 108 -3.05 -13.11 -16.80
N VAL A 109 -3.74 -13.64 -15.81
CA VAL A 109 -3.96 -15.08 -15.68
C VAL A 109 -5.22 -15.40 -14.89
N SER A 110 -5.94 -16.42 -15.35
CA SER A 110 -7.04 -17.06 -14.62
C SER A 110 -6.49 -18.30 -13.92
N ILE A 111 -6.74 -18.46 -12.62
CA ILE A 111 -6.18 -19.57 -11.84
C ILE A 111 -7.23 -20.56 -11.32
N GLY A 112 -8.50 -20.43 -11.71
CA GLY A 112 -9.58 -21.27 -11.20
C GLY A 112 -10.00 -20.93 -9.79
N ASP A 113 -10.92 -21.73 -9.26
CA ASP A 113 -11.56 -21.51 -7.95
C ASP A 113 -10.60 -21.66 -6.76
N ASP A 114 -9.66 -22.60 -6.85
CA ASP A 114 -8.72 -22.95 -5.77
C ASP A 114 -7.27 -22.58 -6.11
N GLY A 115 -7.08 -21.72 -7.12
CA GLY A 115 -5.76 -21.32 -7.57
C GLY A 115 -5.02 -20.45 -6.55
N THR A 116 -3.69 -20.54 -6.53
CA THR A 116 -2.85 -19.71 -5.67
C THR A 116 -2.05 -18.67 -6.46
N ILE A 117 -1.59 -17.62 -5.78
CA ILE A 117 -0.66 -16.63 -6.35
C ILE A 117 0.67 -17.27 -6.83
N GLN A 118 1.10 -18.39 -6.24
CA GLN A 118 2.27 -19.15 -6.73
C GLN A 118 1.96 -19.85 -8.04
N GLN A 119 0.75 -20.36 -8.22
CA GLN A 119 0.31 -20.92 -9.50
C GLN A 119 0.23 -19.85 -10.58
N ALA A 120 -0.25 -18.64 -10.25
CA ALA A 120 -0.23 -17.50 -11.17
C ALA A 120 1.19 -17.20 -11.68
N LEU A 121 2.16 -17.08 -10.76
CA LEU A 121 3.57 -16.87 -11.14
C LEU A 121 4.11 -18.03 -12.00
N ALA A 122 3.83 -19.28 -11.64
CA ALA A 122 4.30 -20.44 -12.41
C ALA A 122 3.73 -20.46 -13.85
N LEU A 123 2.46 -20.07 -14.03
CA LEU A 123 1.84 -19.94 -15.35
C LEU A 123 2.49 -18.81 -16.17
N TRP A 124 2.81 -17.67 -15.55
CA TRP A 124 3.54 -16.61 -16.22
C TRP A 124 4.96 -17.02 -16.59
N GLN A 125 5.68 -17.71 -15.70
CA GLN A 125 7.02 -18.25 -15.99
C GLN A 125 7.01 -19.25 -17.17
N GLY A 126 5.95 -20.06 -17.28
CA GLY A 126 5.76 -21.00 -18.39
C GLY A 126 5.36 -20.35 -19.72
N SER A 127 4.93 -19.08 -19.70
CA SER A 127 4.55 -18.31 -20.88
C SER A 127 5.70 -17.41 -21.31
N GLY A 128 6.34 -17.72 -22.46
CA GLY A 128 7.45 -16.93 -22.99
C GLY A 128 7.17 -15.40 -23.01
N PRO A 129 6.05 -14.94 -23.59
CA PRO A 129 5.70 -13.53 -23.60
C PRO A 129 5.50 -12.91 -22.21
N HIS A 130 4.79 -13.58 -21.29
CA HIS A 130 4.56 -13.04 -19.94
C HIS A 130 5.86 -13.00 -19.12
N ASN A 131 6.66 -14.08 -19.20
CA ASN A 131 7.94 -14.15 -18.53
C ASN A 131 8.91 -13.09 -19.04
N ALA A 132 8.87 -12.78 -20.35
CA ALA A 132 9.69 -11.73 -20.93
C ALA A 132 9.35 -10.33 -20.38
N VAL A 133 8.08 -10.05 -20.08
CA VAL A 133 7.70 -8.81 -19.37
C VAL A 133 8.29 -8.81 -17.96
N ILE A 134 8.06 -9.89 -17.19
CA ILE A 134 8.53 -10.00 -15.80
C ILE A 134 10.06 -9.91 -15.71
N LEU A 135 10.81 -10.38 -16.71
CA LEU A 135 12.27 -10.41 -16.68
C LEU A 135 12.96 -9.33 -17.54
N ASN A 136 12.20 -8.37 -18.10
CA ASN A 136 12.73 -7.39 -19.04
C ASN A 136 13.55 -8.05 -20.16
N GLN A 137 12.99 -9.08 -20.81
CA GLN A 137 13.63 -9.80 -21.92
C GLN A 137 13.00 -9.42 -23.26
N ASP A 138 13.65 -9.84 -24.34
CA ASP A 138 13.19 -9.59 -25.71
C ASP A 138 12.94 -8.09 -25.97
N VAL A 139 11.74 -7.73 -26.40
CA VAL A 139 11.32 -6.34 -26.66
C VAL A 139 11.34 -5.46 -25.41
N TRP A 140 11.30 -6.07 -24.21
CA TRP A 140 11.31 -5.38 -22.92
C TRP A 140 12.72 -5.08 -22.39
N GLY A 141 13.77 -5.61 -23.03
CA GLY A 141 15.16 -5.44 -22.56
C GLY A 141 15.68 -4.01 -22.55
N GLN A 142 15.01 -3.09 -23.24
CA GLN A 142 15.32 -1.66 -23.22
C GLN A 142 14.43 -0.86 -22.25
N VAL A 143 13.35 -1.48 -21.76
CA VAL A 143 12.36 -0.82 -20.89
C VAL A 143 12.88 -0.84 -19.46
N LYS A 144 12.78 0.29 -18.77
CA LYS A 144 13.10 0.40 -17.34
C LYS A 144 11.80 0.62 -16.59
N PHE A 145 11.20 -0.47 -16.13
CA PHE A 145 9.98 -0.37 -15.34
C PHE A 145 10.26 0.40 -14.04
N LYS A 146 9.40 1.36 -13.74
CA LYS A 146 9.44 2.23 -12.57
C LYS A 146 8.22 2.10 -11.69
N ALA A 147 7.12 1.60 -12.24
CA ALA A 147 5.86 1.39 -11.53
C ALA A 147 5.28 0.01 -11.85
N MET A 148 4.65 -0.59 -10.84
CA MET A 148 3.88 -1.82 -10.94
C MET A 148 2.57 -1.67 -10.18
N GLY A 149 1.50 -2.25 -10.74
CA GLY A 149 0.20 -2.38 -10.10
C GLY A 149 -0.27 -3.83 -10.14
N VAL A 150 -0.99 -4.26 -9.12
CA VAL A 150 -1.54 -5.63 -9.02
C VAL A 150 -3.02 -5.51 -8.70
N GLY A 151 -3.84 -6.30 -9.40
CA GLY A 151 -5.28 -6.39 -9.16
C GLY A 151 -5.70 -7.85 -9.17
N ILE A 152 -6.43 -8.26 -8.14
CA ILE A 152 -7.03 -9.59 -8.04
C ILE A 152 -8.53 -9.44 -7.84
N ASP A 153 -9.32 -10.14 -8.64
CA ASP A 153 -10.75 -10.23 -8.41
C ASP A 153 -11.26 -11.67 -8.56
N ARG A 154 -12.33 -11.98 -7.82
CA ARG A 154 -12.87 -13.33 -7.70
C ARG A 154 -14.35 -13.33 -8.02
N LEU A 155 -14.72 -14.16 -9.00
CA LEU A 155 -16.11 -14.43 -9.29
C LEU A 155 -16.78 -15.19 -8.12
N ALA A 156 -18.10 -15.03 -8.00
CA ALA A 156 -18.89 -15.81 -7.05
C ALA A 156 -18.84 -17.33 -7.31
N SER A 157 -18.47 -17.75 -8.53
CA SER A 157 -18.21 -19.16 -8.84
C SER A 157 -16.93 -19.70 -8.21
N GLY A 158 -16.00 -18.83 -7.83
CA GLY A 158 -14.65 -19.14 -7.33
C GLY A 158 -13.55 -18.64 -8.27
N GLU A 159 -13.81 -18.64 -9.58
CA GLU A 159 -12.81 -18.29 -10.60
C GLU A 159 -12.12 -16.95 -10.30
N THR A 160 -10.80 -16.95 -10.38
CA THR A 160 -9.97 -15.84 -9.97
C THR A 160 -9.14 -15.34 -11.13
N ILE A 161 -9.25 -14.03 -11.40
CA ILE A 161 -8.40 -13.32 -12.35
C ILE A 161 -7.36 -12.49 -11.61
N LEU A 162 -6.15 -12.47 -12.14
CA LEU A 162 -5.07 -11.63 -11.66
C LEU A 162 -4.53 -10.83 -12.83
N HIS A 163 -4.45 -9.52 -12.65
CA HIS A 163 -3.85 -8.60 -13.59
C HIS A 163 -2.67 -7.90 -12.94
N VAL A 164 -1.54 -7.90 -13.64
CA VAL A 164 -0.34 -7.21 -13.22
C VAL A 164 0.07 -6.24 -14.31
N TRP A 165 0.21 -4.99 -13.92
CA TRP A 165 0.55 -3.89 -14.80
C TRP A 165 1.95 -3.39 -14.50
N PHE A 166 2.73 -3.13 -15.55
CA PHE A 166 4.08 -2.57 -15.48
C PHE A 166 4.14 -1.27 -16.27
N SER A 167 4.96 -0.31 -15.85
CA SER A 167 5.17 0.93 -16.61
C SER A 167 6.59 1.45 -16.44
N ASP A 168 7.13 2.09 -17.47
CA ASP A 168 8.37 2.87 -17.41
C ASP A 168 8.15 4.33 -16.95
N THR A 169 6.89 4.70 -16.78
CA THR A 169 6.48 5.95 -16.13
C THR A 169 6.48 5.73 -14.63
N ALA A 170 7.07 6.66 -13.89
CA ALA A 170 7.07 6.60 -12.45
C ALA A 170 5.78 7.22 -11.92
N ASP A 171 5.19 6.56 -10.93
CA ASP A 171 4.25 7.13 -10.01
C ASP A 171 4.86 6.94 -8.62
N THR A 172 5.08 8.04 -7.91
CA THR A 172 5.77 8.02 -6.62
C THR A 172 4.82 7.85 -5.45
N ALA A 173 3.50 7.82 -5.69
CA ALA A 173 2.52 7.58 -4.65
C ALA A 173 2.38 6.06 -4.42
N PRO A 174 2.68 5.56 -3.21
CA PRO A 174 2.41 4.17 -2.88
C PRO A 174 0.90 3.94 -2.68
N PRO A 175 0.37 2.76 -3.06
CA PRO A 175 -0.97 2.38 -2.66
C PRO A 175 -1.05 2.19 -1.14
N GLU A 176 -2.24 2.32 -0.57
CA GLU A 176 -2.47 1.92 0.81
C GLU A 176 -2.39 0.39 0.92
N LEU A 177 -1.50 -0.11 1.77
CA LEU A 177 -1.40 -1.51 2.15
C LEU A 177 -2.15 -1.71 3.48
N HIS A 178 -3.30 -2.38 3.41
CA HIS A 178 -4.15 -2.61 4.57
C HIS A 178 -3.85 -3.98 5.19
N GLY A 179 -3.64 -3.99 6.50
CA GLY A 179 -3.75 -5.17 7.34
C GLY A 179 -5.20 -5.63 7.48
N SER A 180 -5.46 -6.43 8.49
CA SER A 180 -6.71 -7.14 8.71
C SER A 180 -7.46 -6.58 9.92
N GLN A 181 -8.18 -7.41 10.65
CA GLN A 181 -8.80 -7.03 11.92
C GLN A 181 -8.21 -7.84 13.08
N LYS A 182 -7.05 -8.45 12.85
CA LYS A 182 -6.33 -9.37 13.72
C LYS A 182 -4.84 -8.99 13.67
N ASP A 183 -4.06 -9.59 14.55
CA ASP A 183 -2.61 -9.45 14.56
C ASP A 183 -1.99 -9.80 13.19
N ASP A 184 -1.37 -8.79 12.58
CA ASP A 184 -0.70 -8.89 11.30
C ASP A 184 0.81 -8.71 11.43
N ARG A 185 1.52 -9.31 10.47
CA ARG A 185 2.96 -9.10 10.30
C ARG A 185 3.20 -8.63 8.87
N ILE A 186 3.51 -7.35 8.72
CA ILE A 186 3.73 -6.72 7.42
C ILE A 186 5.15 -6.20 7.39
N ASP A 187 5.95 -6.72 6.46
CA ASP A 187 7.26 -6.18 6.12
C ASP A 187 7.07 -5.46 4.76
N GLY A 188 7.36 -4.16 4.72
CA GLY A 188 7.27 -3.30 3.54
C GLY A 188 8.40 -3.53 2.53
N THR A 189 8.55 -2.60 1.60
CA THR A 189 9.43 -2.69 0.45
C THR A 189 10.74 -1.92 0.65
N GLY A 190 11.53 -1.77 -0.41
CA GLY A 190 12.68 -0.86 -0.44
C GLY A 190 12.33 0.52 -1.02
N PHE A 191 11.04 0.84 -1.13
CA PHE A 191 10.49 2.13 -1.58
C PHE A 191 9.55 2.69 -0.52
N SER A 192 9.15 3.96 -0.67
CA SER A 192 8.11 4.56 0.18
C SER A 192 6.85 3.70 0.20
N ASP A 193 6.38 3.34 1.39
CA ASP A 193 5.17 2.56 1.62
C ASP A 193 4.18 3.29 2.52
N LEU A 194 2.89 2.96 2.38
CA LEU A 194 1.80 3.43 3.23
C LEU A 194 1.11 2.23 3.85
N ILE A 195 1.46 1.91 5.10
CA ILE A 195 1.05 0.68 5.79
C ILE A 195 0.06 1.00 6.91
N LEU A 196 -1.12 0.38 6.84
CA LEU A 196 -2.19 0.53 7.83
C LEU A 196 -2.48 -0.82 8.50
N GLY A 197 -2.08 -1.04 9.75
CA GLY A 197 -2.32 -2.29 10.51
C GLY A 197 -3.79 -2.54 10.86
N LEU A 198 -4.55 -1.45 11.03
CA LEU A 198 -5.98 -1.42 11.38
C LEU A 198 -6.32 -1.89 12.80
N LYS A 199 -6.41 -3.19 13.07
CA LYS A 199 -6.68 -3.71 14.41
C LYS A 199 -5.87 -4.98 14.63
N GLY A 200 -5.37 -5.16 15.85
CA GLY A 200 -4.57 -6.32 16.21
C GLY A 200 -3.40 -5.86 17.06
N ALA A 201 -2.56 -6.78 17.51
CA ALA A 201 -1.21 -6.43 17.93
C ALA A 201 -0.27 -6.66 16.75
N ASP A 202 -0.09 -5.63 15.94
CA ASP A 202 0.56 -5.73 14.63
C ASP A 202 2.08 -5.55 14.74
N ILE A 203 2.82 -6.17 13.82
CA ILE A 203 4.24 -5.92 13.62
C ILE A 203 4.43 -5.38 12.21
N LEU A 204 4.67 -4.08 12.12
CA LEU A 204 4.82 -3.36 10.85
C LEU A 204 6.27 -2.90 10.68
N LYS A 205 6.85 -3.17 9.51
CA LYS A 205 8.15 -2.63 9.11
C LYS A 205 8.03 -1.88 7.79
N GLY A 206 8.51 -0.64 7.72
CA GLY A 206 8.50 0.18 6.49
C GLY A 206 9.49 -0.37 5.46
N GLY A 207 10.73 -0.59 5.89
CA GLY A 207 11.76 -1.20 5.06
C GLY A 207 12.78 -0.16 4.65
N GLY A 208 12.80 0.27 3.39
CA GLY A 208 13.58 1.43 2.99
C GLY A 208 12.72 2.39 2.19
N GLY A 209 12.96 3.69 2.30
CA GLY A 209 12.14 4.66 1.59
C GLY A 209 11.75 5.85 2.47
N ARG A 210 10.48 6.23 2.39
CA ARG A 210 9.87 7.23 3.28
C ARG A 210 8.50 6.69 3.59
N ASP A 211 8.40 6.03 4.72
CA ASP A 211 7.27 5.17 4.99
C ASP A 211 6.29 5.87 5.92
N LEU A 212 5.00 5.62 5.74
CA LEU A 212 3.98 6.00 6.70
C LEU A 212 3.39 4.74 7.32
N LEU A 213 3.62 4.58 8.62
CA LEU A 213 3.16 3.43 9.40
C LEU A 213 2.06 3.88 10.38
N ASP A 214 0.87 3.30 10.26
CA ASP A 214 -0.25 3.47 11.20
C ASP A 214 -0.62 2.10 11.75
N GLY A 215 -0.25 1.80 13.00
CA GLY A 215 -0.58 0.53 13.66
C GLY A 215 -2.09 0.33 13.83
N GLY A 216 -2.85 1.42 13.96
CA GLY A 216 -4.26 1.37 14.23
C GLY A 216 -4.55 1.06 15.70
N LYS A 217 -5.43 0.09 15.96
CA LYS A 217 -5.85 -0.27 17.31
C LYS A 217 -5.10 -1.49 17.81
N GLY A 218 -4.52 -1.36 18.99
CA GLY A 218 -3.93 -2.46 19.72
C GLY A 218 -2.65 -2.03 20.38
N ARG A 219 -1.66 -2.91 20.42
CA ARG A 219 -0.31 -2.57 20.89
C ARG A 219 0.66 -3.04 19.84
N ASP A 220 1.02 -2.13 18.97
CA ASP A 220 1.73 -2.46 17.75
C ASP A 220 3.23 -2.30 17.95
N VAL A 221 4.01 -2.95 17.09
CA VAL A 221 5.46 -2.82 17.02
C VAL A 221 5.80 -2.27 15.64
N LEU A 222 6.30 -1.05 15.61
CA LEU A 222 6.57 -0.31 14.39
C LEU A 222 8.08 -0.12 14.22
N THR A 223 8.58 -0.44 13.04
CA THR A 223 9.97 -0.23 12.60
C THR A 223 9.94 0.59 11.32
N GLY A 224 10.52 1.78 11.28
CA GLY A 224 10.58 2.61 10.08
C GLY A 224 11.50 1.97 9.05
N GLY A 225 12.76 1.79 9.43
CA GLY A 225 13.82 1.27 8.60
C GLY A 225 14.71 2.37 8.02
N ASP A 226 15.14 2.21 6.78
CA ASP A 226 16.06 3.12 6.12
C ASP A 226 15.32 4.30 5.48
N GLY A 227 15.46 5.49 6.05
CA GLY A 227 14.91 6.72 5.47
C GLY A 227 14.24 7.60 6.51
N PRO A 228 13.64 8.74 6.10
CA PRO A 228 12.79 9.53 6.98
C PRO A 228 11.35 9.00 6.94
N ASP A 229 10.92 8.41 8.05
CA ASP A 229 9.62 7.74 8.17
C ASP A 229 8.64 8.54 9.03
N THR A 230 7.35 8.20 8.94
CA THR A 230 6.27 8.81 9.71
C THR A 230 5.46 7.75 10.44
N PHE A 231 5.50 7.78 11.77
CA PHE A 231 4.67 6.94 12.62
C PHE A 231 3.39 7.69 12.99
N ARG A 232 2.26 7.25 12.43
CA ARG A 232 0.97 7.91 12.57
C ARG A 232 0.10 7.24 13.63
N PHE A 233 -0.36 8.01 14.59
CA PHE A 233 -1.20 7.53 15.68
C PHE A 233 -2.65 8.01 15.49
N ALA A 234 -3.54 7.06 15.25
CA ALA A 234 -4.99 7.23 15.20
C ALA A 234 -5.72 6.68 16.44
N ASP A 235 -4.98 6.09 17.38
CA ASP A 235 -5.39 5.61 18.69
C ASP A 235 -4.20 5.69 19.65
N PHE A 236 -4.45 5.62 20.96
CA PHE A 236 -3.40 5.64 21.99
C PHE A 236 -3.33 4.28 22.71
N GLY A 237 -2.88 3.26 21.96
CA GLY A 237 -2.71 1.89 22.44
C GLY A 237 -1.43 1.65 23.25
N GLY A 238 -0.44 2.53 23.08
CA GLY A 238 0.89 2.39 23.66
C GLY A 238 1.83 1.57 22.79
N ASP A 239 1.88 1.88 21.50
CA ASP A 239 2.70 1.16 20.51
C ASP A 239 4.18 1.35 20.78
N ARG A 240 5.00 0.47 20.21
CA ARG A 240 6.45 0.48 20.37
C ARG A 240 7.11 0.88 19.06
N LEU A 241 7.82 2.01 19.06
CA LEU A 241 8.70 2.42 17.97
C LEU A 241 10.10 1.85 18.22
N THR A 242 10.61 1.06 17.30
CA THR A 242 11.81 0.23 17.54
C THR A 242 13.12 0.87 17.10
N ASP A 243 13.08 1.84 16.19
CA ASP A 243 14.25 2.42 15.52
C ASP A 243 14.16 3.93 15.27
N PHE A 244 13.24 4.63 15.95
CA PHE A 244 13.02 6.06 15.76
C PHE A 244 14.32 6.88 15.83
N THR A 245 14.54 7.72 14.82
CA THR A 245 15.67 8.63 14.67
C THR A 245 15.20 10.09 14.49
N ALA A 246 16.13 11.03 14.50
CA ALA A 246 15.83 12.45 14.23
C ALA A 246 15.43 12.74 12.75
N ALA A 247 15.48 11.74 11.86
CA ALA A 247 14.97 11.88 10.50
C ALA A 247 13.45 11.62 10.42
N ASP A 248 12.89 10.98 11.45
CA ASP A 248 11.52 10.49 11.46
C ASP A 248 10.56 11.49 12.09
N GLN A 249 9.25 11.27 11.88
CA GLN A 249 8.19 12.08 12.45
C GLN A 249 7.13 11.23 13.16
N ILE A 250 6.55 11.80 14.21
CA ILE A 250 5.38 11.29 14.92
C ILE A 250 4.19 12.14 14.50
N ALA A 251 3.30 11.55 13.70
CA ALA A 251 2.07 12.20 13.27
C ALA A 251 0.92 11.83 14.22
N LEU A 252 0.33 12.79 14.92
CA LEU A 252 -0.82 12.53 15.82
C LEU A 252 -2.09 13.08 15.17
N LYS A 253 -3.08 12.21 14.94
CA LYS A 253 -4.35 12.65 14.34
C LYS A 253 -5.14 13.52 15.32
N ARG A 254 -5.55 14.72 14.90
CA ARG A 254 -6.40 15.65 15.68
C ARG A 254 -7.70 15.01 16.14
N SER A 255 -8.23 14.06 15.36
CA SER A 255 -9.43 13.30 15.71
C SER A 255 -9.30 12.54 17.02
N VAL A 256 -8.09 12.06 17.38
CA VAL A 256 -7.87 11.31 18.62
C VAL A 256 -8.06 12.22 19.83
N PHE A 257 -7.48 13.41 19.81
CA PHE A 257 -7.65 14.39 20.88
C PHE A 257 -9.08 14.90 20.99
N SER A 258 -9.76 15.13 19.86
CA SER A 258 -11.16 15.55 19.85
C SER A 258 -12.09 14.49 20.49
N ALA A 259 -11.82 13.20 20.27
CA ALA A 259 -12.55 12.11 20.90
C ALA A 259 -12.32 12.05 22.42
N LEU A 260 -11.18 12.57 22.88
CA LEU A 260 -10.85 12.73 24.29
C LEU A 260 -11.34 14.07 24.88
N GLY A 261 -12.05 14.88 24.09
CA GLY A 261 -12.62 16.16 24.53
C GLY A 261 -11.62 17.32 24.55
N ALA A 262 -10.49 17.20 23.84
CA ALA A 262 -9.43 18.21 23.81
C ALA A 262 -9.18 18.75 22.40
N THR A 263 -8.60 19.94 22.34
CA THR A 263 -7.95 20.50 21.14
C THR A 263 -6.48 20.60 21.47
N VAL A 264 -5.62 20.00 20.64
CA VAL A 264 -4.17 20.04 20.81
C VAL A 264 -3.55 20.69 19.58
N GLU A 265 -2.64 21.63 19.80
CA GLU A 265 -1.85 22.28 18.73
C GLU A 265 -0.39 21.81 18.73
N ASP A 266 0.29 21.90 17.59
CA ASP A 266 1.69 21.46 17.44
C ASP A 266 2.63 22.10 18.48
N SER A 267 2.33 23.33 18.90
CA SER A 267 3.13 24.10 19.87
C SER A 267 3.06 23.60 21.31
N GLU A 268 2.16 22.66 21.61
CA GLU A 268 1.87 22.16 22.97
C GLU A 268 2.75 20.95 23.35
N PHE A 269 3.70 20.56 22.49
CA PHE A 269 4.72 19.56 22.81
C PHE A 269 5.81 20.09 23.76
N ARG A 270 6.13 19.34 24.82
CA ARG A 270 7.27 19.63 25.71
C ARG A 270 8.12 18.42 26.09
N LEU A 271 9.43 18.68 26.19
CA LEU A 271 10.40 17.79 26.78
C LEU A 271 10.31 17.78 28.31
N ALA A 272 10.21 16.59 28.90
CA ALA A 272 10.43 16.29 30.32
C ALA A 272 9.40 16.80 31.34
N GLY A 273 8.29 17.42 30.91
CA GLY A 273 7.13 17.74 31.77
C GLY A 273 6.41 19.03 31.37
N ALA A 274 5.14 19.12 31.78
CA ALA A 274 4.32 20.32 31.59
C ALA A 274 4.89 21.52 32.37
N ARG A 275 4.98 22.67 31.71
CA ARG A 275 5.37 23.97 32.29
C ARG A 275 4.15 24.81 32.63
N ASP A 276 3.07 24.61 31.90
CA ASP A 276 1.75 25.19 32.12
C ASP A 276 0.66 24.17 31.71
N ALA A 277 -0.60 24.54 31.93
CA ALA A 277 -1.75 23.65 31.71
C ALA A 277 -2.03 23.36 30.22
N ASP A 278 -1.31 24.01 29.31
CA ASP A 278 -1.48 23.87 27.86
C ASP A 278 -0.49 22.84 27.28
N ASP A 279 0.37 22.23 28.12
CA ASP A 279 1.39 21.27 27.70
C ASP A 279 0.87 19.82 27.78
N HIS A 280 0.31 19.33 26.68
CA HIS A 280 -0.41 18.06 26.65
C HIS A 280 0.37 16.86 26.12
N LEU A 281 1.57 17.05 25.55
CA LEU A 281 2.42 15.96 25.06
C LEU A 281 3.71 15.88 25.87
N ILE A 282 3.84 14.81 26.65
CA ILE A 282 4.93 14.64 27.62
C ILE A 282 5.81 13.46 27.25
N TYR A 283 7.08 13.73 26.95
CA TYR A 283 8.09 12.71 26.71
C TYR A 283 8.99 12.48 27.93
N GLN A 284 9.08 11.22 28.36
CA GLN A 284 9.95 10.77 29.46
C GLN A 284 11.23 10.10 28.93
N ALA A 285 12.28 10.90 28.70
CA ALA A 285 13.54 10.44 28.12
C ALA A 285 14.27 9.31 28.89
N ARG A 286 13.94 9.05 30.17
CA ARG A 286 14.51 7.91 30.90
C ARG A 286 13.87 6.57 30.53
N THR A 287 12.61 6.60 30.09
CA THR A 287 11.81 5.40 29.84
C THR A 287 11.44 5.25 28.36
N GLY A 288 11.69 6.29 27.55
CA GLY A 288 11.28 6.34 26.14
C GLY A 288 9.78 6.53 25.96
N LYS A 289 9.01 6.80 27.02
CA LYS A 289 7.55 6.84 26.95
C LYS A 289 7.04 8.24 26.58
N LEU A 290 6.18 8.28 25.58
CA LEU A 290 5.43 9.46 25.15
C LEU A 290 3.99 9.35 25.65
N PHE A 291 3.51 10.41 26.29
CA PHE A 291 2.18 10.45 26.87
C PHE A 291 1.37 11.64 26.36
N TYR A 292 0.06 11.45 26.30
CA TYR A 292 -0.93 12.51 26.28
C TYR A 292 -1.39 12.79 27.72
N ASP A 293 -1.30 14.05 28.14
CA ASP A 293 -1.69 14.52 29.46
C ASP A 293 -2.89 15.48 29.39
N ALA A 294 -4.08 14.94 29.62
CA ALA A 294 -5.33 15.65 29.36
C ALA A 294 -5.55 16.90 30.24
N ASN A 295 -4.94 16.97 31.43
CA ASN A 295 -5.09 18.11 32.33
C ASN A 295 -3.83 19.01 32.39
N GLY A 296 -2.77 18.65 31.66
CA GLY A 296 -1.51 19.39 31.57
C GLY A 296 -0.79 19.57 32.91
N ASP A 297 -1.04 18.72 33.92
CA ASP A 297 -0.44 18.87 35.24
C ASP A 297 0.89 18.12 35.41
N GLY A 298 1.26 17.31 34.42
CA GLY A 298 2.48 16.52 34.43
C GLY A 298 2.48 15.37 35.47
N ALA A 299 1.34 15.02 36.07
CA ALA A 299 1.26 14.12 37.22
C ALA A 299 0.03 13.17 37.20
N GLY A 300 0.28 11.91 36.82
CA GLY A 300 -0.74 10.85 36.91
C GLY A 300 -1.87 11.02 35.88
N GLY A 301 -2.71 10.00 35.68
CA GLY A 301 -3.85 10.10 34.75
C GLY A 301 -3.51 10.19 33.25
N MET A 302 -2.22 10.23 32.88
CA MET A 302 -1.77 10.30 31.50
C MET A 302 -2.08 9.04 30.67
N THR A 303 -2.37 9.24 29.39
CA THR A 303 -2.57 8.17 28.41
C THR A 303 -1.25 7.92 27.67
N LEU A 304 -0.81 6.66 27.62
CA LEU A 304 0.40 6.28 26.88
C LEU A 304 0.11 6.31 25.38
N ILE A 305 0.85 7.11 24.63
CA ILE A 305 0.80 7.14 23.17
C ILE A 305 1.72 6.06 22.62
N ALA A 306 3.01 6.14 22.97
CA ALA A 306 4.04 5.28 22.41
C ALA A 306 5.21 5.06 23.37
N ILE A 307 5.99 4.01 23.10
CA ILE A 307 7.28 3.71 23.72
C ILE A 307 8.34 3.71 22.62
N LEU A 308 9.30 4.62 22.70
CA LEU A 308 10.41 4.72 21.76
C LEU A 308 11.63 4.01 22.33
N ASP A 309 12.09 2.97 21.63
CA ASP A 309 13.29 2.23 21.99
C ASP A 309 14.53 3.11 21.89
N GLY A 310 15.51 2.83 22.76
CA GLY A 310 16.73 3.64 22.87
C GLY A 310 16.52 5.00 23.55
N ALA A 311 15.26 5.41 23.77
CA ALA A 311 14.86 6.69 24.35
C ALA A 311 15.56 7.91 23.68
N PRO A 312 15.32 8.13 22.38
CA PRO A 312 15.97 9.19 21.62
C PRO A 312 15.62 10.59 22.16
N ASP A 313 16.50 11.54 21.91
CA ASP A 313 16.19 12.95 22.17
C ASP A 313 15.11 13.41 21.18
N LEU A 314 13.96 13.84 21.70
CA LEU A 314 12.86 14.40 20.91
C LEU A 314 12.85 15.93 20.96
N SER A 315 12.20 16.54 20.00
CA SER A 315 12.01 17.98 19.88
C SER A 315 10.65 18.27 19.25
N ALA A 316 10.19 19.52 19.30
CA ALA A 316 8.91 19.90 18.72
C ALA A 316 8.87 19.68 17.19
N SER A 317 10.02 19.64 16.48
CA SER A 317 10.04 19.37 15.04
C SER A 317 9.76 17.92 14.67
N ASP A 318 9.81 17.02 15.66
CA ASP A 318 9.58 15.59 15.44
C ASP A 318 8.09 15.25 15.44
N PHE A 319 7.22 16.22 15.70
CA PHE A 319 5.77 16.05 15.79
C PHE A 319 5.03 16.78 14.67
N LEU A 320 3.94 16.18 14.22
CA LEU A 320 3.02 16.75 13.24
C LEU A 320 1.57 16.45 13.65
N MET A 321 0.75 17.47 13.91
CA MET A 321 -0.70 17.28 14.05
C MET A 321 -1.36 17.20 12.68
N VAL A 322 -2.05 16.09 12.42
CA VAL A 322 -2.71 15.78 11.13
C VAL A 322 -4.21 15.56 11.23
#